data_AF-A0A6M3M872-F1
#
_entry.id   AF-A0A6M3M872-F1
#
_cell.length_a   1.000
_cell.length_b   1.000
_cell.length_c   1.000
_cell.angle_alpha   90.00
_cell.angle_beta   90.00
_cell.angle_gamma   90.00
#
_symmetry.space_group_name_H-M   'P 1'
#
loop_
_entity.id
_entity.type
_entity.pdbx_description
1 polymer ?
#
loop_
_entity_poly.entity_id
_entity_poly.type
_entity_poly.pdbx_seq_one_letter_code
_entity_poly.pdbx_strand_id
1 'polypeptide(L)' 'MKTEKEVEEKLGELLADDRLSYAPALVDINAPLALIQTDLEAKVTILRWVLSDKEKKGGE' A
#
# COMPACT_ATOMS: atom_id res chain seq x y z
N MET A 1 -0.96 -2.89 -18.67
CA MET A 1 -0.47 -2.25 -17.43
C MET A 1 -1.56 -1.28 -16.97
N LYS A 2 -1.80 -1.16 -15.66
CA LYS A 2 -2.65 -0.09 -15.14
C LYS A 2 -2.04 1.27 -15.47
N THR A 3 -2.88 2.24 -15.76
CA THR A 3 -2.50 3.65 -15.89
C THR A 3 -1.97 4.18 -14.57
N GLU A 4 -1.20 5.26 -14.60
CA GLU A 4 -0.68 5.91 -13.38
C GLU A 4 -1.80 6.34 -12.45
N LYS A 5 -2.84 6.97 -13.00
CA LYS A 5 -4.05 7.36 -12.29
C LYS A 5 -4.72 6.18 -11.55
N GLU A 6 -4.85 5.02 -12.19
CA GLU A 6 -5.41 3.82 -11.54
C GLU A 6 -4.54 3.30 -10.38
N VAL A 7 -3.22 3.52 -10.43
CA VAL A 7 -2.29 3.16 -9.35
C VAL A 7 -2.42 4.15 -8.20
N GLU A 8 -2.53 5.45 -8.48
CA GLU A 8 -2.75 6.50 -7.48
C GLU A 8 -4.11 6.36 -6.78
N GLU A 9 -5.19 6.13 -7.54
CA GLU A 9 -6.53 5.88 -6.99
C GLU A 9 -6.50 4.67 -6.07
N LYS A 10 -5.86 3.58 -6.50
CA LYS A 10 -5.78 2.37 -5.67
C LYS A 10 -4.94 2.57 -4.41
N LEU A 11 -3.86 3.34 -4.51
CA LEU A 11 -3.04 3.70 -3.35
C LEU A 11 -3.86 4.55 -2.37
N GLY A 12 -4.65 5.50 -2.86
CA GLY A 12 -5.57 6.31 -2.05
C GLY A 12 -6.60 5.45 -1.30
N GLU A 13 -7.24 4.50 -1.98
CA GLU A 13 -8.18 3.56 -1.35
C GLU A 13 -7.54 2.75 -0.22
N LEU A 14 -6.31 2.27 -0.43
CA LEU A 14 -5.60 1.47 0.57
C LEU A 14 -5.19 2.32 1.78
N LEU A 15 -4.74 3.56 1.57
CA LEU A 15 -4.37 4.49 2.63
C LEU A 15 -5.56 4.98 3.45
N ALA A 16 -6.77 4.92 2.89
CA ALA A 16 -8.02 5.22 3.59
C ALA A 16 -8.51 4.08 4.50
N ASP A 17 -7.83 2.93 4.52
CA ASP A 17 -8.18 1.84 5.42
C ASP A 17 -7.75 2.17 6.86
N ASP A 18 -8.73 2.38 7.75
CA ASP A 18 -8.50 2.75 9.16
C ASP A 18 -7.55 1.79 9.88
N ARG A 19 -7.44 0.52 9.44
CA ARG A 19 -6.56 -0.47 10.07
C ARG A 19 -5.07 -0.17 9.91
N LEU A 20 -4.69 0.64 8.92
CA LEU A 20 -3.32 1.17 8.79
C LEU A 20 -2.99 2.24 9.82
N SER A 21 -4.00 2.87 10.43
CA SER A 21 -3.81 3.88 11.47
C SER A 21 -3.62 3.29 12.88
N TYR A 22 -3.98 2.02 13.06
CA TYR A 22 -3.84 1.33 14.34
C TYR A 22 -2.37 0.97 14.59
N ALA A 23 -2.04 0.74 15.87
CA ALA A 23 -0.76 0.15 16.21
C ALA A 23 -0.58 -1.19 15.47
N PRO A 24 0.65 -1.53 15.03
CA PRO A 24 0.93 -2.82 14.41
C PRO A 24 0.52 -3.96 15.35
N ALA A 25 -0.35 -4.84 14.86
CA ALA A 25 -0.78 -6.02 15.58
C ALA A 25 0.29 -7.10 15.49
N LEU A 26 0.53 -7.77 16.61
CA LEU A 26 1.38 -8.96 16.65
C LEU A 26 0.52 -10.20 16.38
N VAL A 27 1.09 -11.19 15.69
CA VAL A 27 0.37 -12.41 15.29
C VAL A 27 -0.10 -13.23 16.49
N ASP A 28 0.68 -13.26 17.56
CA ASP A 28 0.38 -13.93 18.82
C ASP A 28 -0.75 -13.25 19.63
N ILE A 29 -1.00 -11.96 19.40
CA ILE A 29 -2.05 -11.19 20.06
C ILE A 29 -3.32 -11.11 19.20
N ASN A 30 -3.16 -10.80 17.90
CA ASN A 30 -4.26 -10.60 16.97
C ASN A 30 -3.82 -10.94 15.54
N ALA A 31 -3.67 -12.24 15.26
CA ALA A 31 -3.29 -12.77 13.95
C ALA A 31 -4.11 -12.21 12.76
N PRO A 32 -5.45 -12.09 12.84
CA PRO A 32 -6.22 -11.54 11.73
C PRO A 32 -5.82 -10.10 11.39
N LEU A 33 -5.73 -9.22 12.40
CA LEU A 33 -5.36 -7.82 12.16
C LEU A 33 -3.92 -7.70 11.67
N ALA A 34 -3.00 -8.49 12.24
CA ALA A 34 -1.60 -8.52 11.81
C ALA A 34 -1.46 -8.89 10.33
N LEU A 35 -2.21 -9.91 9.88
CA LEU A 35 -2.19 -10.34 8.48
C LEU A 35 -2.78 -9.26 7.55
N ILE A 36 -3.88 -8.62 7.97
CA ILE A 36 -4.50 -7.54 7.21
C ILE A 36 -3.54 -6.35 7.08
N GLN A 37 -2.92 -5.91 8.17
CA GLN A 37 -1.96 -4.80 8.15
C GLN A 37 -0.76 -5.14 7.26
N THR A 38 -0.22 -6.35 7.36
CA THR A 38 0.89 -6.82 6.51
C THR A 38 0.53 -6.75 5.02
N ASP A 39 -0.66 -7.22 4.63
CA ASP A 39 -1.13 -7.18 3.24
C ASP A 39 -1.33 -5.74 2.73
N LEU A 40 -1.92 -4.86 3.55
CA LEU A 40 -2.12 -3.46 3.21
C LEU A 40 -0.78 -2.72 3.04
N GLU A 41 0.16 -2.90 3.97
CA GLU A 41 1.49 -2.29 3.91
C GLU A 41 2.29 -2.77 2.70
N ALA A 42 2.24 -4.07 2.38
CA ALA A 42 2.90 -4.63 1.22
C ALA A 42 2.35 -4.00 -0.08
N LYS A 43 1.03 -3.91 -0.22
CA LYS A 43 0.39 -3.28 -1.37
C LYS A 43 0.75 -1.80 -1.50
N VAL A 44 0.68 -1.04 -0.40
CA VAL A 44 1.08 0.38 -0.37
C VAL A 44 2.53 0.56 -0.81
N THR A 45 3.43 -0.27 -0.28
CA THR A 45 4.87 -0.21 -0.60
C THR A 45 5.13 -0.45 -2.08
N ILE A 46 4.51 -1.49 -2.65
CA ILE A 46 4.68 -1.83 -4.06
C ILE A 46 4.11 -0.74 -4.96
N LEU A 47 2.92 -0.20 -4.66
CA LEU A 47 2.31 0.85 -5.48
C LEU A 47 3.14 2.14 -5.45
N ARG A 48 3.67 2.53 -4.28
CA ARG A 48 4.62 3.66 -4.17
C ARG A 48 5.87 3.42 -5.01
N TRP A 49 6.44 2.21 -4.96
CA TRP A 49 7.60 1.86 -5.78
C TRP A 49 7.30 1.97 -7.28
N VAL A 50 6.15 1.48 -7.73
CA VAL A 50 5.72 1.59 -9.14
C VAL A 50 5.56 3.04 -9.58
N LEU A 51 5.00 3.90 -8.73
CA LEU A 51 4.86 5.34 -9.04
C LEU A 51 6.24 6.01 -9.13
N SER A 52 7.14 5.75 -8.18
CA SER A 52 8.50 6.31 -8.22
C SER A 52 9.34 5.80 -9.39
N ASP A 53 9.16 4.56 -9.84
CA ASP A 53 9.83 4.02 -11.04
C ASP A 53 9.32 4.70 -12.32
N LYS A 54 8.03 5.06 -12.38
CA LYS A 54 7.46 5.82 -13.49
C LYS A 54 7.97 7.26 -13.55
N GLU A 55 8.08 7.94 -12.40
CA GLU A 55 8.65 9.30 -12.33
C GLU A 55 10.07 9.35 -12.90
N LYS A 56 10.89 8.31 -12.63
CA LYS A 56 12.25 8.20 -13.17
C LYS A 56 12.29 7.95 -14.68
N LYS A 57 11.33 7.20 -15.22
CA LYS A 57 11.26 6.86 -16.66
C LYS A 57 10.61 7.95 -17.52
N GLY A 58 9.83 8.85 -16.93
CA GLY A 58 9.23 9.99 -17.62
C GLY A 58 10.13 11.23 -17.73
N GLY A 59 11.31 11.19 -17.10
CA GLY A 59 12.30 12.28 -17.11
C GLY A 59 13.47 12.09 -18.10
N GLU A 60 13.43 11.07 -18.95
CA GLU A 60 14.40 10.79 -20.02
C GLU A 60 13.84 11.14 -21.41
#